data_AF-A0AAX6MY13-F1
#
_entry.id   AF-A0AAX6MY13-F1
#
_cell.length_a   1.000
_cell.length_b   1.000
_cell.length_c   1.000
_cell.angle_alpha   90.00
_cell.angle_beta   90.00
_cell.angle_gamma   90.00
#
_symmetry.space_group_name_H-M   'P 1'
#
loop_
_entity.id
_entity.type
_entity.pdbx_description
1 polymer ?
#
loop_
_entity_poly.entity_id
_entity_poly.type
_entity_poly.pdbx_seq_one_letter_code
_entity_poly.pdbx_strand_id
1 'polypeptide(L)'
;MYNTKTEKVPASWIDEGSSHGDSSNGHAAKETNGHTNGHTNGASGQQALPPSFLDGKSVRTVYGPVPLKYALDWPVFASYDELSGCAAWLGGRIPTFEEARSIYSHVDNMKRKEAERQLGRTVPAVNAHLVNDGVEETPPLGAPQGVDDGSSTNDELFIDLSDANVGFRHWHPTAVTPHGNRLAGQSEMGGVWEWTSSPLRPHEGFKPLALYPGYTGMTNPLPQLFRI
;
A
#
# COMPACT_ATOMS: atom_id res chain seq x y z
N MET A 1 -6.84 22.14 2.41
CA MET A 1 -6.70 23.06 3.55
C MET A 1 -5.76 24.20 3.27
N TYR A 2 -4.46 23.95 3.11
CA TYR A 2 -3.48 25.03 2.92
C TYR A 2 -3.77 25.84 1.64
N ASN A 3 -3.88 25.16 0.49
CA ASN A 3 -4.16 25.82 -0.79
C ASN A 3 -5.61 26.32 -0.91
N THR A 4 -6.56 25.61 -0.29
CA THR A 4 -8.00 25.88 -0.40
C THR A 4 -8.53 26.80 0.71
N LYS A 5 -7.68 27.21 1.67
CA LYS A 5 -8.01 28.01 2.86
C LYS A 5 -9.23 27.51 3.65
N THR A 6 -9.45 26.20 3.65
CA THR A 6 -10.53 25.56 4.43
C THR A 6 -10.05 25.30 5.85
N GLU A 7 -10.85 25.74 6.83
CA GLU A 7 -10.56 25.59 8.27
C GLU A 7 -11.07 24.26 8.85
N LYS A 8 -11.99 23.58 8.16
CA LYS A 8 -12.60 22.35 8.64
C LYS A 8 -11.60 21.18 8.59
N VAL A 9 -11.27 20.66 9.77
CA VAL A 9 -10.39 19.49 9.95
C VAL A 9 -11.15 18.16 9.76
N PRO A 10 -10.62 17.19 8.99
CA PRO A 10 -11.20 15.85 8.90
C PRO A 10 -11.39 15.22 10.27
N ALA A 11 -12.41 14.41 10.44
CA ALA A 11 -12.67 13.72 11.71
C ALA A 11 -11.51 12.80 12.14
N SER A 12 -10.75 12.28 11.16
CA SER A 12 -9.56 11.48 11.39
C SER A 12 -8.35 12.28 11.86
N TRP A 13 -8.41 13.61 11.91
CA TRP A 13 -7.31 14.46 12.33
C TRP A 13 -7.57 15.09 13.72
N ILE A 14 -6.49 15.52 14.36
CA ILE A 14 -6.44 16.28 15.61
C ILE A 14 -5.65 17.55 15.30
N ASP A 15 -6.13 18.68 15.81
CA ASP A 15 -5.45 19.96 15.74
C ASP A 15 -5.26 20.49 17.17
N GLU A 16 -4.04 20.35 17.70
CA GLU A 16 -3.66 20.78 19.05
C GLU A 16 -3.48 22.30 19.17
N GLY A 17 -3.49 23.02 18.03
CA GLY A 17 -3.49 24.49 17.97
C GLY A 17 -4.77 25.16 18.47
N SER A 18 -5.79 24.39 18.84
CA SER A 18 -7.06 24.86 19.42
C SER A 18 -7.29 24.30 20.83
N SER A 19 -6.30 24.35 21.71
CA SER A 19 -6.51 24.11 23.13
C SER A 19 -7.09 25.37 23.81
N HIS A 20 -8.36 25.27 24.17
CA HIS A 20 -8.98 26.06 25.22
C HIS A 20 -8.14 25.93 26.50
N GLY A 21 -7.64 27.07 26.98
CA GLY A 21 -7.13 27.37 28.32
C GLY A 21 -6.54 26.23 29.17
N ASP A 22 -5.21 26.18 29.22
CA ASP A 22 -4.56 25.97 30.52
C ASP A 22 -3.36 26.91 30.65
N SER A 23 -3.32 27.60 31.79
CA SER A 23 -2.37 28.69 32.05
C SER A 23 -1.03 28.12 32.49
N SER A 24 0.00 28.24 31.66
CA SER A 24 1.38 28.20 32.15
C SER A 24 2.25 29.23 31.43
N ASN A 25 2.65 30.25 32.19
CA ASN A 25 3.65 31.23 31.79
C ASN A 25 5.02 30.53 31.71
N GLY A 26 5.59 30.46 30.51
CA GLY A 26 6.96 30.01 30.30
C GLY A 26 7.57 30.71 29.10
N HIS A 27 8.30 31.80 29.34
CA HIS A 27 9.18 32.39 28.34
C HIS A 27 10.31 31.40 27.99
N ALA A 28 10.40 30.98 26.73
CA ALA A 28 11.62 30.37 26.19
C ALA A 28 11.80 30.81 24.74
N ALA A 29 12.70 31.77 24.54
CA ALA A 29 13.28 32.09 23.25
C ALA A 29 14.20 30.97 22.81
N LYS A 30 14.11 30.55 21.54
CA LYS A 30 15.28 30.13 20.75
C LYS A 30 14.94 30.08 19.25
N GLU A 31 15.34 31.15 18.59
CA GLU A 31 15.79 31.14 17.20
C GLU A 31 16.71 29.92 16.97
N THR A 32 16.38 29.08 15.99
CA THR A 32 17.37 28.15 15.41
C THR A 32 17.08 27.98 13.93
N ASN A 33 17.88 28.66 13.10
CA ASN A 33 17.98 28.42 11.67
C ASN A 33 18.64 27.05 11.43
N GLY A 34 17.83 26.03 11.16
CA GLY A 34 18.29 24.71 10.71
C GLY A 34 17.95 24.50 9.25
N HIS A 35 18.93 24.64 8.36
CA HIS A 35 18.81 24.16 6.99
C HIS A 35 18.85 22.63 6.99
N THR A 36 17.76 21.97 6.59
CA THR A 36 17.76 20.55 6.23
C THR A 36 17.36 20.40 4.78
N ASN A 37 18.34 20.06 3.94
CA ASN A 37 18.13 19.65 2.55
C ASN A 37 17.50 18.26 2.53
N GLY A 38 16.19 18.20 2.26
CA GLY A 38 15.49 16.98 1.88
C GLY A 38 15.05 17.09 0.44
N HIS A 39 15.64 16.30 -0.45
CA HIS A 39 15.26 16.23 -1.85
C HIS A 39 13.86 15.60 -1.99
N THR A 40 12.89 16.37 -2.47
CA THR A 40 11.60 15.85 -2.94
C THR A 40 11.65 15.73 -4.46
N ASN A 41 11.44 14.53 -4.99
CA ASN A 41 11.26 14.31 -6.43
C ASN A 41 9.94 13.58 -6.65
N GLY A 42 8.94 14.31 -7.14
CA GLY A 42 7.64 13.77 -7.54
C GLY A 42 6.62 14.85 -7.87
N ALA A 43 6.53 15.20 -9.16
CA ALA A 43 5.45 15.90 -9.86
C ALA A 43 5.16 17.40 -9.54
N SER A 44 5.55 18.24 -10.51
CA SER A 44 5.00 19.56 -10.88
C SER A 44 4.24 20.38 -9.82
N GLY A 45 4.89 21.42 -9.31
CA GLY A 45 4.22 22.68 -8.97
C GLY A 45 3.51 22.80 -7.61
N GLN A 46 3.54 21.79 -6.75
CA GLN A 46 3.08 21.95 -5.37
C GLN A 46 4.24 22.36 -4.47
N GLN A 47 4.20 23.59 -3.96
CA GLN A 47 5.06 24.05 -2.87
C GLN A 47 5.02 23.02 -1.73
N ALA A 48 6.20 22.57 -1.29
CA ALA A 48 6.31 21.74 -0.10
C ALA A 48 5.57 22.43 1.07
N LEU A 49 4.71 21.69 1.76
CA LEU A 49 3.92 22.24 2.85
C LEU A 49 4.87 22.83 3.91
N PRO A 50 4.65 24.07 4.37
CA PRO A 50 5.52 24.68 5.35
C PRO A 50 5.44 23.88 6.66
N PRO A 51 6.58 23.66 7.37
CA PRO A 51 6.59 22.91 8.63
C PRO A 51 5.59 23.46 9.66
N SER A 52 5.40 24.78 9.68
CA SER A 52 4.44 25.46 10.56
C SER A 52 2.98 25.06 10.35
N PHE A 53 2.61 24.56 9.17
CA PHE A 53 1.26 24.03 8.92
C PHE A 53 1.09 22.61 9.49
N LEU A 54 2.17 21.84 9.56
CA LEU A 54 2.16 20.46 10.06
C LEU A 54 2.23 20.41 11.59
N ASP A 55 2.79 21.44 12.21
CA ASP A 55 2.91 21.55 13.66
C ASP A 55 1.53 21.54 14.34
N GLY A 56 1.42 20.76 15.42
CA GLY A 56 0.17 20.58 16.17
C GLY A 56 -0.90 19.75 15.46
N LYS A 57 -0.65 19.25 14.23
CA LYS A 57 -1.60 18.38 13.52
C LYS A 57 -1.19 16.92 13.61
N SER A 58 -2.15 16.06 13.95
CA SER A 58 -1.96 14.62 14.09
C SER A 58 -3.12 13.84 13.47
N VAL A 59 -2.86 12.62 13.02
CA VAL A 59 -3.89 11.67 12.56
C VAL A 59 -4.25 10.74 13.70
N ARG A 60 -5.55 10.52 13.91
CA ARG A 60 -6.09 9.57 14.89
C ARG A 60 -5.83 8.16 14.37
N THR A 61 -5.14 7.36 15.18
CA THR A 61 -4.93 5.93 14.92
C THR A 61 -5.41 5.11 16.11
N VAL A 62 -5.48 3.79 15.95
CA VAL A 62 -5.81 2.86 17.04
C VAL A 62 -4.83 2.99 18.22
N TYR A 63 -3.58 3.38 17.94
CA TYR A 63 -2.52 3.54 18.93
C TYR A 63 -2.43 4.96 19.51
N GLY A 64 -3.34 5.85 19.14
CA GLY A 64 -3.33 7.26 19.53
C GLY A 64 -2.94 8.20 18.39
N PRO A 65 -2.66 9.48 18.71
CA PRO A 65 -2.32 10.49 17.71
C PRO A 65 -0.94 10.23 17.10
N VAL A 66 -0.86 10.18 15.77
CA VAL A 66 0.40 10.14 15.01
C VAL A 66 0.61 11.51 14.35
N PRO A 67 1.75 12.19 14.60
CA PRO A 67 2.02 13.49 13.99
C PRO A 67 1.90 13.46 12.47
N LEU A 68 1.22 14.45 11.89
CA LEU A 68 0.88 14.48 10.47
C LEU A 68 2.13 14.41 9.56
N LYS A 69 3.26 14.97 10.02
CA LYS A 69 4.56 14.89 9.32
C LYS A 69 5.03 13.47 8.97
N TYR A 70 4.57 12.45 9.70
CA TYR A 70 4.91 11.05 9.43
C TYR A 70 3.85 10.29 8.62
N ALA A 71 2.68 10.91 8.42
CA ALA A 71 1.52 10.29 7.80
C ALA A 71 1.14 10.95 6.46
N LEU A 72 1.97 11.86 5.92
CA LEU A 72 1.68 12.57 4.67
C LEU A 72 1.53 11.63 3.47
N ASP A 73 2.30 10.54 3.45
CA ASP A 73 2.27 9.56 2.37
C ASP A 73 1.35 8.38 2.66
N TRP A 74 0.64 8.39 3.79
CA TRP A 74 -0.30 7.32 4.11
C TRP A 74 -1.51 7.36 3.17
N PRO A 75 -2.08 6.19 2.83
CA PRO A 75 -3.31 6.13 2.08
C PRO A 75 -4.44 6.84 2.83
N VAL A 76 -5.32 7.48 2.06
CA VAL A 76 -6.51 8.15 2.59
C VAL A 76 -7.70 7.21 2.52
N PHE A 77 -8.43 7.10 3.63
CA PHE A 77 -9.74 6.45 3.67
C PHE A 77 -10.82 7.47 3.34
N ALA A 78 -11.57 7.23 2.27
CA ALA A 78 -12.70 8.06 1.88
C ALA A 78 -13.74 7.22 1.14
N SER A 79 -14.97 7.76 1.07
CA SER A 79 -16.03 7.17 0.26
C SER A 79 -15.70 7.24 -1.24
N TYR A 80 -16.35 6.38 -2.02
CA TYR A 80 -16.18 6.38 -3.47
C TYR A 80 -16.49 7.76 -4.08
N ASP A 81 -17.58 8.41 -3.63
CA ASP A 81 -18.00 9.70 -4.15
C ASP A 81 -16.95 10.79 -3.89
N GLU A 82 -16.36 10.82 -2.70
CA GLU A 82 -15.28 11.74 -2.35
C GLU A 82 -14.02 11.52 -3.21
N LEU A 83 -13.61 10.25 -3.41
CA LEU A 83 -12.47 9.93 -4.26
C LEU A 83 -12.74 10.24 -5.73
N SER A 84 -13.97 10.00 -6.21
CA SER A 84 -14.35 10.29 -7.59
C SER A 84 -14.35 11.81 -7.85
N GLY A 85 -14.85 12.60 -6.90
CA GLY A 85 -14.80 14.06 -6.95
C GLY A 85 -13.37 14.60 -6.89
N CYS A 86 -12.51 14.01 -6.04
CA CYS A 86 -11.09 14.36 -5.97
C CYS A 86 -10.35 14.05 -7.27
N ALA A 87 -10.56 12.84 -7.83
CA ALA A 87 -9.96 12.44 -9.10
C ALA A 87 -10.39 13.37 -10.23
N ALA A 88 -11.69 13.71 -10.32
CA ALA A 88 -12.19 14.65 -11.31
C ALA A 88 -11.60 16.05 -11.15
N TRP A 89 -11.43 16.52 -9.91
CA TRP A 89 -10.79 17.81 -9.61
C TRP A 89 -9.31 17.83 -10.04
N LEU A 90 -8.61 16.71 -9.94
CA LEU A 90 -7.24 16.52 -10.45
C LEU A 90 -7.17 16.28 -11.97
N GLY A 91 -8.31 16.28 -12.67
CA GLY A 91 -8.38 16.01 -14.11
C GLY A 91 -8.23 14.53 -14.49
N GLY A 92 -8.37 13.62 -13.52
CA GLY A 92 -8.30 12.18 -13.68
C GLY A 92 -9.63 11.47 -13.43
N ARG A 93 -9.55 10.15 -13.27
CA ARG A 93 -10.68 9.28 -12.88
C ARG A 93 -10.20 8.09 -12.08
N ILE A 94 -11.12 7.43 -11.40
CA ILE A 94 -10.86 6.14 -10.74
C ILE A 94 -10.68 5.05 -11.83
N PRO A 95 -9.62 4.22 -11.76
CA PRO A 95 -9.39 3.15 -12.71
C PRO A 95 -10.53 2.11 -12.68
N THR A 96 -10.78 1.48 -13.81
CA THR A 96 -11.64 0.30 -13.87
C THR A 96 -10.91 -0.90 -13.26
N PHE A 97 -11.66 -1.93 -12.91
CA PHE A 97 -11.11 -3.17 -12.36
C PHE A 97 -10.06 -3.82 -13.28
N GLU A 98 -10.33 -3.86 -14.59
CA GLU A 98 -9.39 -4.45 -15.56
C GLU A 98 -8.13 -3.61 -15.72
N GLU A 99 -8.23 -2.28 -15.61
CA GLU A 99 -7.06 -1.40 -15.63
C GLU A 99 -6.19 -1.60 -14.38
N ALA A 100 -6.79 -1.68 -13.20
CA ALA A 100 -6.08 -1.96 -11.96
C ALA A 100 -5.38 -3.34 -12.01
N ARG A 101 -6.11 -4.37 -12.45
CA ARG A 101 -5.56 -5.72 -12.63
C ARG A 101 -4.41 -5.75 -13.64
N SER A 102 -4.52 -5.01 -14.74
CA SER A 102 -3.45 -4.91 -15.73
C SER A 102 -2.15 -4.33 -15.12
N ILE A 103 -2.28 -3.33 -14.25
CA ILE A 103 -1.14 -2.76 -13.51
C ILE A 103 -0.52 -3.81 -12.58
N TYR A 104 -1.32 -4.53 -11.80
CA TYR A 104 -0.81 -5.57 -10.89
C TYR A 104 -0.08 -6.67 -11.67
N SER A 105 -0.70 -7.22 -12.71
CA SER A 105 -0.09 -8.21 -13.58
C SER A 105 1.21 -7.72 -14.21
N HIS A 106 1.28 -6.43 -14.58
CA HIS A 106 2.51 -5.84 -15.10
C HIS A 106 3.62 -5.81 -14.06
N VAL A 107 3.32 -5.37 -12.83
CA VAL A 107 4.27 -5.33 -11.73
C VAL A 107 4.78 -6.72 -11.35
N ASP A 108 3.89 -7.70 -11.26
CA ASP A 108 4.25 -9.09 -10.96
C ASP A 108 5.16 -9.69 -12.04
N ASN A 109 4.85 -9.42 -13.32
CA ASN A 109 5.71 -9.83 -14.43
C ASN A 109 7.09 -9.15 -14.39
N MET A 110 7.18 -7.89 -13.96
CA MET A 110 8.47 -7.22 -13.79
C MET A 110 9.29 -7.86 -12.67
N LYS A 111 8.67 -8.14 -11.52
CA LYS A 111 9.34 -8.80 -10.39
C LYS A 111 9.83 -10.19 -10.75
N ARG A 112 9.02 -10.97 -11.48
CA ARG A 112 9.41 -12.30 -11.97
C ARG A 112 10.65 -12.24 -12.85
N LYS A 113 10.68 -11.34 -13.82
CA LYS A 113 11.87 -11.13 -14.69
C LYS A 113 13.10 -10.68 -13.90
N GLU A 114 12.92 -9.84 -12.88
CA GLU A 114 14.01 -9.44 -11.99
C GLU A 114 14.55 -10.63 -11.19
N ALA A 115 13.67 -11.48 -10.64
CA ALA A 115 14.04 -12.69 -9.90
C ALA A 115 14.77 -13.71 -10.79
N GLU A 116 14.26 -13.98 -12.00
CA GLU A 116 14.90 -14.86 -12.99
C GLU A 116 16.30 -14.36 -13.37
N ARG A 117 16.46 -13.04 -13.59
CA ARG A 117 17.76 -12.44 -13.87
C ARG A 117 18.73 -12.57 -12.71
N GLN A 118 18.23 -12.44 -11.47
CA GLN A 118 19.05 -12.63 -10.28
C GLN A 118 19.48 -14.10 -10.16
N LEU A 119 18.56 -15.05 -10.25
CA LEU A 119 18.83 -16.49 -10.20
C LEU A 119 19.85 -16.90 -11.27
N GLY A 120 19.68 -16.44 -12.51
CA GLY A 120 20.64 -16.72 -13.60
C GLY A 120 22.05 -16.16 -13.35
N ARG A 121 22.21 -15.16 -12.46
CA ARG A 121 23.51 -14.65 -12.00
C ARG A 121 24.07 -15.46 -10.84
N THR A 122 23.21 -15.97 -9.95
CA THR A 122 23.63 -16.70 -8.75
C THR A 122 23.83 -18.20 -8.96
N VAL A 123 23.24 -18.82 -9.98
CA VAL A 123 23.53 -20.22 -10.34
C VAL A 123 24.99 -20.26 -10.84
N PRO A 124 25.93 -20.77 -10.03
CA PRO A 124 27.30 -20.95 -10.49
C PRO A 124 27.25 -21.98 -11.61
N ALA A 125 28.19 -21.91 -12.55
CA ALA A 125 28.38 -22.95 -13.55
C ALA A 125 28.81 -24.28 -12.89
N VAL A 126 27.90 -24.98 -12.23
CA VAL A 126 28.08 -26.36 -11.74
C VAL A 126 27.90 -27.30 -12.92
N ASN A 127 28.82 -27.20 -13.86
CA ASN A 127 29.15 -28.26 -14.82
C ASN A 127 30.67 -28.27 -15.03
N ALA A 128 31.41 -28.30 -13.92
CA ALA A 128 32.85 -28.57 -13.94
C ALA A 128 33.14 -29.81 -13.10
N HIS A 129 32.82 -30.97 -13.69
CA HIS A 129 33.53 -32.23 -13.47
C HIS A 129 33.27 -32.98 -12.15
N LEU A 130 32.26 -33.87 -12.13
CA LEU A 130 32.21 -35.04 -11.24
C LEU A 130 32.33 -36.31 -12.09
N VAL A 131 33.55 -36.52 -12.60
CA VAL A 131 34.01 -37.84 -13.03
C VAL A 131 34.72 -38.42 -11.82
N ASN A 132 34.00 -39.14 -10.97
CA ASN A 132 34.62 -40.14 -10.12
C ASN A 132 33.61 -41.23 -9.78
N ASP A 133 33.87 -42.42 -10.29
CA ASP A 133 33.19 -43.65 -9.96
C ASP A 133 33.31 -43.96 -8.46
N GLY A 134 32.16 -44.10 -7.79
CA GLY A 134 32.01 -44.87 -6.55
C GLY A 134 32.11 -44.11 -5.22
N VAL A 135 30.98 -43.98 -4.53
CA VAL A 135 30.66 -44.66 -3.25
C VAL A 135 29.13 -44.64 -3.12
N GLU A 136 28.46 -45.79 -3.04
CA GLU A 136 27.08 -45.84 -2.54
C GLU A 136 27.10 -45.71 -1.01
N GLU A 137 26.73 -44.55 -0.48
CA GLU A 137 26.40 -44.42 0.93
C GLU A 137 24.90 -44.65 1.11
N THR A 138 24.56 -45.75 1.79
CA THR A 138 23.20 -46.12 2.17
C THR A 138 22.60 -45.04 3.09
N PRO A 139 21.41 -44.47 2.82
CA PRO A 139 20.89 -43.36 3.61
C PRO A 139 20.45 -43.78 5.03
N PRO A 140 20.71 -42.97 6.08
CA PRO A 140 20.13 -43.22 7.40
C PRO A 140 18.64 -42.83 7.42
N LEU A 141 17.82 -43.74 7.92
CA LEU A 141 16.40 -43.51 8.26
C LEU A 141 16.28 -42.47 9.37
N GLY A 142 15.59 -41.35 9.08
CA GLY A 142 14.91 -40.56 10.09
C GLY A 142 15.47 -39.15 10.38
N ALA A 143 15.11 -38.19 9.54
CA ALA A 143 14.73 -36.82 9.93
C ALA A 143 13.94 -36.22 8.76
N PRO A 144 12.85 -35.44 8.98
CA PRO A 144 12.18 -34.77 7.88
C PRO A 144 13.13 -33.68 7.38
N GLN A 145 13.85 -34.00 6.31
CA GLN A 145 14.48 -33.00 5.46
C GLN A 145 13.37 -32.04 5.03
N GLY A 146 13.65 -30.74 5.21
CA GLY A 146 12.89 -29.70 4.51
C GLY A 146 12.87 -30.09 3.05
N VAL A 147 11.68 -30.40 2.57
CA VAL A 147 11.43 -30.67 1.16
C VAL A 147 11.71 -29.36 0.43
N ASP A 148 12.92 -29.27 -0.12
CA ASP A 148 13.20 -28.46 -1.30
C ASP A 148 12.44 -29.15 -2.45
N ASP A 149 11.12 -28.92 -2.46
CA ASP A 149 10.22 -29.47 -3.45
C ASP A 149 10.43 -28.66 -4.73
N GLY A 150 11.15 -29.24 -5.69
CA GLY A 150 11.26 -28.78 -7.07
C GLY A 150 9.94 -28.87 -7.84
N SER A 151 8.84 -28.43 -7.23
CA SER A 151 7.51 -28.38 -7.85
C SER A 151 7.35 -27.02 -8.54
N SER A 152 7.87 -26.96 -9.76
CA SER A 152 7.84 -25.81 -10.67
C SER A 152 6.42 -25.46 -11.19
N THR A 153 5.36 -25.85 -10.47
CA THR A 153 3.96 -25.62 -10.87
C THR A 153 3.13 -24.92 -9.78
N ASN A 154 3.60 -24.86 -8.54
CA ASN A 154 2.88 -24.16 -7.46
C ASN A 154 3.23 -22.66 -7.38
N ASP A 155 4.41 -22.24 -7.87
CA ASP A 155 4.83 -20.83 -7.87
C ASP A 155 4.00 -19.95 -8.81
N GLU A 156 3.22 -20.52 -9.74
CA GLU A 156 2.33 -19.74 -10.60
C GLU A 156 1.05 -19.28 -9.90
N LEU A 157 0.65 -19.94 -8.80
CA LEU A 157 -0.62 -19.67 -8.11
C LEU A 157 -0.46 -18.75 -6.90
N PHE A 158 0.73 -18.67 -6.31
CA PHE A 158 0.99 -17.88 -5.11
C PHE A 158 1.76 -16.61 -5.45
N ILE A 159 1.24 -15.47 -4.98
CA ILE A 159 1.93 -14.18 -5.06
C ILE A 159 2.73 -14.01 -3.78
N ASP A 160 4.02 -13.68 -3.90
CA ASP A 160 4.83 -13.34 -2.73
C ASP A 160 4.39 -11.97 -2.17
N LEU A 161 3.89 -12.00 -0.94
CA LEU A 161 3.42 -10.82 -0.20
C LEU A 161 4.35 -10.49 0.98
N SER A 162 5.55 -11.07 1.02
CA SER A 162 6.51 -10.91 2.12
C SER A 162 6.96 -9.47 2.34
N ASP A 163 6.81 -8.59 1.35
CA ASP A 163 7.10 -7.15 1.42
C ASP A 163 5.85 -6.26 1.49
N ALA A 164 4.65 -6.84 1.43
CA ALA A 164 3.39 -6.12 1.49
C ALA A 164 2.92 -5.86 2.94
N ASN A 165 2.05 -4.86 3.10
CA ASN A 165 1.41 -4.54 4.38
C ASN A 165 0.12 -5.36 4.59
N VAL A 166 0.23 -6.68 4.59
CA VAL A 166 -0.89 -7.63 4.74
C VAL A 166 -0.73 -8.49 6.00
N GLY A 167 -1.77 -9.23 6.37
CA GLY A 167 -1.68 -10.23 7.45
C GLY A 167 -1.36 -9.66 8.84
N PHE A 168 -1.77 -8.42 9.12
CA PHE A 168 -1.45 -7.71 10.38
C PHE A 168 0.05 -7.47 10.62
N ARG A 169 0.86 -7.44 9.55
CA ARG A 169 2.29 -7.10 9.65
C ARG A 169 2.51 -5.72 10.27
N HIS A 170 1.73 -4.74 9.83
CA HIS A 170 1.55 -3.49 10.54
C HIS A 170 0.08 -3.30 10.87
N TRP A 171 -0.17 -2.74 12.05
CA TRP A 171 -1.50 -2.39 12.52
C TRP A 171 -1.86 -0.93 12.22
N HIS A 172 -1.07 -0.28 11.37
CA HIS A 172 -1.29 1.06 10.86
C HIS A 172 -1.01 1.09 9.35
N PRO A 173 -1.58 2.07 8.63
CA PRO A 173 -1.23 2.29 7.24
C PRO A 173 0.27 2.54 7.08
N THR A 174 0.80 2.14 5.94
CA THR A 174 2.16 2.47 5.51
C THR A 174 2.09 3.40 4.30
N ALA A 175 3.19 4.03 3.94
CA ALA A 175 3.22 4.93 2.79
C ALA A 175 2.73 4.23 1.52
N VAL A 176 2.00 4.92 0.63
CA VAL A 176 1.53 4.38 -0.66
C VAL A 176 2.68 4.23 -1.67
N THR A 177 3.74 5.03 -1.50
CA THR A 177 4.95 5.03 -2.33
C THR A 177 6.18 4.62 -1.52
N PRO A 178 6.17 3.46 -0.82
CA PRO A 178 7.28 3.07 0.05
C PRO A 178 8.58 2.85 -0.75
N HIS A 179 8.45 2.61 -2.06
CA HIS A 179 9.55 2.40 -3.01
C HIS A 179 9.71 3.56 -4.02
N GLY A 180 9.17 4.74 -3.71
CA GLY A 180 9.29 5.93 -4.55
C GLY A 180 8.55 5.80 -5.90
N ASN A 181 9.24 6.11 -7.01
CA ASN A 181 8.67 6.15 -8.37
C ASN A 181 8.55 4.77 -9.03
N ARG A 182 8.19 3.74 -8.27
CA ARG A 182 7.92 2.39 -8.80
C ARG A 182 6.42 2.13 -8.79
N LEU A 183 5.93 1.43 -9.80
CA LEU A 183 4.55 0.93 -9.80
C LEU A 183 4.38 -0.09 -8.66
N ALA A 184 3.33 0.10 -7.87
CA ALA A 184 2.93 -0.80 -6.80
C ALA A 184 2.06 -1.92 -7.36
N GLY A 185 2.36 -3.16 -6.98
CA GLY A 185 1.56 -4.33 -7.29
C GLY A 185 0.39 -4.52 -6.32
N GLN A 186 -0.31 -5.64 -6.49
CA GLN A 186 -1.39 -6.00 -5.58
C GLN A 186 -0.85 -6.09 -4.14
N SER A 187 -1.49 -5.42 -3.17
CA SER A 187 -1.16 -5.38 -1.73
C SER A 187 -0.09 -4.38 -1.32
N GLU A 188 0.56 -3.71 -2.27
CA GLU A 188 1.74 -2.88 -1.98
C GLU A 188 1.39 -1.42 -1.65
N MET A 189 0.11 -1.05 -1.70
CA MET A 189 -0.37 0.34 -1.56
C MET A 189 -0.81 0.67 -0.12
N GLY A 190 0.10 0.46 0.83
CA GLY A 190 -0.06 1.03 2.18
C GLY A 190 -1.05 0.32 3.12
N GLY A 191 -1.72 -0.74 2.67
CA GLY A 191 -2.59 -1.60 3.50
C GLY A 191 -4.04 -1.11 3.65
N VAL A 192 -4.55 -0.33 2.70
CA VAL A 192 -5.94 0.16 2.68
C VAL A 192 -6.69 -0.39 1.46
N TRP A 193 -8.01 -0.37 1.52
CA TRP A 193 -8.90 -0.76 0.43
C TRP A 193 -8.74 0.13 -0.81
N GLU A 194 -8.84 -0.49 -1.97
CA GLU A 194 -8.78 0.18 -3.25
C GLU A 194 -10.16 0.20 -3.91
N TRP A 195 -10.50 1.35 -4.50
CA TRP A 195 -11.75 1.55 -5.22
C TRP A 195 -11.54 1.40 -6.71
N THR A 196 -12.45 0.69 -7.38
CA THR A 196 -12.52 0.66 -8.84
C THR A 196 -13.86 1.23 -9.31
N SER A 197 -13.87 1.84 -10.49
CA SER A 197 -15.10 2.38 -11.09
C SER A 197 -15.98 1.30 -11.73
N SER A 198 -15.54 0.04 -11.73
CA SER A 198 -16.32 -1.09 -12.24
C SER A 198 -17.54 -1.34 -11.34
N PRO A 199 -18.77 -1.45 -11.89
CA PRO A 199 -19.95 -1.82 -11.11
C PRO A 199 -19.88 -3.26 -10.62
N LEU A 200 -20.37 -3.54 -9.42
CA LEU A 200 -20.54 -4.90 -8.90
C LEU A 200 -21.65 -5.61 -9.68
N ARG A 201 -21.29 -6.54 -10.56
CA ARG A 201 -22.24 -7.30 -11.38
C ARG A 201 -22.52 -8.68 -10.78
N PRO A 202 -23.77 -9.17 -10.83
CA PRO A 202 -24.07 -10.54 -10.45
C PRO A 202 -23.37 -11.52 -11.40
N HIS A 203 -22.87 -12.65 -10.86
CA HIS A 203 -22.35 -13.75 -11.67
C HIS A 203 -23.51 -14.63 -12.21
N GLU A 204 -23.22 -15.49 -13.18
CA GLU A 204 -24.21 -16.44 -13.71
C GLU A 204 -24.76 -17.34 -12.59
N GLY A 205 -26.09 -17.43 -12.49
CA GLY A 205 -26.77 -18.18 -11.42
C GLY A 205 -26.85 -17.47 -10.07
N PHE A 206 -26.36 -16.23 -9.95
CA PHE A 206 -26.48 -15.46 -8.71
C PHE A 206 -27.94 -15.16 -8.38
N LYS A 207 -28.35 -15.49 -7.15
CA LYS A 207 -29.67 -15.15 -6.59
C LYS A 207 -29.47 -14.30 -5.34
N PRO A 208 -30.01 -13.08 -5.29
CA PRO A 208 -29.89 -12.21 -4.13
C PRO A 208 -30.64 -12.81 -2.95
N LEU A 209 -30.14 -12.59 -1.74
CA LEU A 209 -30.88 -12.94 -0.55
C LEU A 209 -32.05 -11.96 -0.37
N ALA A 210 -33.25 -12.50 -0.20
CA ALA A 210 -34.46 -11.71 0.04
C ALA A 210 -34.37 -10.82 1.30
N LEU A 211 -33.52 -11.19 2.26
CA LEU A 211 -33.31 -10.45 3.51
C LEU A 211 -32.49 -9.15 3.32
N TYR A 212 -31.69 -9.05 2.26
CA TYR A 212 -30.79 -7.91 2.01
C TYR A 212 -30.76 -7.48 0.53
N PRO A 213 -31.86 -6.96 -0.01
CA PRO A 213 -31.99 -6.65 -1.43
C PRO A 213 -31.11 -5.48 -1.91
N GLY A 214 -30.61 -4.62 -1.00
CA GLY A 214 -29.78 -3.46 -1.32
C GLY A 214 -28.27 -3.71 -1.33
N TYR A 215 -27.81 -4.86 -0.82
CA TYR A 215 -26.37 -5.18 -0.71
C TYR A 215 -25.83 -5.97 -1.91
N THR A 216 -26.71 -6.47 -2.77
CA THR A 216 -26.35 -7.44 -3.80
C THR A 216 -26.85 -7.00 -5.18
N GLY A 217 -25.94 -6.47 -6.00
CA GLY A 217 -25.92 -6.40 -7.48
C GLY A 217 -27.15 -6.00 -8.32
N MET A 218 -28.35 -5.81 -7.76
CA MET A 218 -29.58 -5.76 -8.55
C MET A 218 -30.24 -4.39 -8.65
N THR A 219 -30.09 -3.51 -7.66
CA THR A 219 -30.96 -2.32 -7.57
C THR A 219 -30.24 -0.99 -7.73
N ASN A 220 -28.91 -0.94 -7.55
CA ASN A 220 -28.06 0.19 -7.93
C ASN A 220 -26.64 -0.34 -8.25
N PRO A 221 -25.98 0.12 -9.33
CA PRO A 221 -24.60 -0.24 -9.61
C PRO A 221 -23.69 0.34 -8.53
N LEU A 222 -23.43 -0.44 -7.48
CA LEU A 222 -22.43 -0.09 -6.48
C LEU A 222 -21.03 -0.25 -7.10
N PRO A 223 -20.10 0.68 -6.85
CA PRO A 223 -18.71 0.51 -7.24
C PRO A 223 -18.10 -0.70 -6.51
N GLN A 224 -17.21 -1.42 -7.18
CA GLN A 224 -16.53 -2.55 -6.57
C GLN A 224 -15.41 -2.05 -5.63
N LEU A 225 -15.58 -2.36 -4.34
CA LEU A 225 -14.56 -2.27 -3.30
C LEU A 225 -13.77 -3.58 -3.27
N PHE A 226 -12.44 -3.53 -3.40
CA PHE A 226 -11.60 -4.72 -3.25
C PHE A 226 -10.69 -4.60 -2.04
N ARG A 227 -10.64 -5.69 -1.26
CA ARG A 227 -9.55 -5.94 -0.32
C ARG A 227 -8.42 -6.54 -1.11
N ILE A 228 -7.21 -6.23 -0.68
CA ILE A 228 -6.08 -7.09 -0.93
C ILE A 228 -5.62 -7.65 0.41
#